data_AF-Q7X5D0-F1
#
_entry.id   AF-Q7X5D0-F1
#
_cell.length_a   1.000
_cell.length_b   1.000
_cell.length_c   1.000
_cell.angle_alpha   90.00
_cell.angle_beta   90.00
_cell.angle_gamma   90.00
#
_symmetry.space_group_name_H-M   'P 1'
#
loop_
_entity.id
_entity.type
_entity.pdbx_description
1 polymer ?
#
loop_
_entity_poly.entity_id
_entity_poly.type
_entity_poly.pdbx_seq_one_letter_code
_entity_poly.pdbx_strand_id
1 'polypeptide(L)'
;DSISTGSLGLDLALGIGGVPKGRIIEIYGPESSGKTTLSLHIIAECQKNGGVCAFIDAEHALDVHYAKRLGVDTENLLVSQPDTGEQALEILETITRSGGIDLVVVDSVAALTPKAEIDGDMGDQ
;
A
#
# COMPACT_ATOMS: atom_id res chain seq x y z
N ASP A 1 -15.05 -6.22 10.86
CA ASP A 1 -14.42 -4.90 11.02
C ASP A 1 -13.77 -4.52 9.70
N SER A 2 -13.91 -3.27 9.28
CA SER A 2 -13.49 -2.78 7.96
C SER A 2 -12.95 -1.35 8.04
N ILE A 3 -12.15 -0.97 7.05
CA ILE A 3 -11.61 0.39 6.87
C ILE A 3 -12.34 1.01 5.68
N SER A 4 -12.97 2.19 5.85
CA SER A 4 -13.62 2.89 4.75
C SER A 4 -12.63 3.13 3.60
N THR A 5 -13.13 3.04 2.37
CA THR A 5 -12.35 3.36 1.18
C THR A 5 -12.23 4.87 0.92
N GLY A 6 -12.88 5.70 1.72
CA GLY A 6 -13.07 7.13 1.44
C GLY A 6 -14.11 7.42 0.35
N SER A 7 -14.67 6.37 -0.26
CA SER A 7 -15.73 6.45 -1.28
C SER A 7 -17.00 5.76 -0.79
N LEU A 8 -18.03 6.54 -0.49
CA LEU A 8 -19.33 6.02 -0.04
C LEU A 8 -19.91 4.99 -1.03
N GLY A 9 -19.76 5.22 -2.33
CA GLY A 9 -20.26 4.29 -3.35
C GLY A 9 -19.56 2.94 -3.31
N LEU A 10 -18.23 2.95 -3.10
CA LEU A 10 -17.45 1.71 -3.03
C LEU A 10 -17.68 0.97 -1.70
N ASP A 11 -17.77 1.69 -0.59
CA ASP A 11 -18.07 1.10 0.73
C ASP A 11 -19.42 0.38 0.74
N LEU A 12 -20.44 0.97 0.11
CA LEU A 12 -21.74 0.35 -0.08
C LEU A 12 -21.67 -0.87 -1.00
N ALA A 13 -20.92 -0.78 -2.11
CA ALA A 13 -20.74 -1.88 -3.05
C ALA A 13 -20.03 -3.09 -2.43
N LEU A 14 -19.09 -2.86 -1.51
CA LEU A 14 -18.39 -3.92 -0.75
C LEU A 14 -19.29 -4.59 0.30
N GLY A 15 -20.44 -3.98 0.65
CA GLY A 15 -21.46 -4.56 1.54
C GLY A 15 -21.11 -4.60 3.02
N ILE A 16 -19.84 -4.38 3.37
CA ILE A 16 -19.35 -4.34 4.75
C ILE A 16 -18.90 -2.94 5.19
N GLY A 17 -19.01 -1.93 4.31
CA GLY A 17 -18.64 -0.55 4.62
C GLY A 17 -17.15 -0.21 4.43
N GLY A 18 -16.41 -1.01 3.65
CA GLY A 18 -14.99 -0.75 3.37
C GLY A 18 -14.19 -2.02 3.10
N VAL A 19 -12.85 -1.92 3.13
CA VAL A 19 -11.94 -3.06 2.99
C VAL A 19 -11.85 -3.85 4.31
N PRO A 20 -11.85 -5.20 4.29
CA PRO A 20 -11.81 -5.99 5.51
C PRO A 20 -10.42 -5.99 6.16
N LYS A 21 -10.35 -5.78 7.48
CA LYS A 21 -9.08 -5.87 8.24
C LYS A 21 -8.55 -7.31 8.28
N GLY A 22 -7.22 -7.45 8.33
CA GLY A 22 -6.55 -8.76 8.42
C GLY A 22 -6.66 -9.63 7.16
N ARG A 23 -6.91 -9.01 6.01
CA ARG A 23 -7.03 -9.68 4.71
C ARG A 23 -6.12 -9.00 3.70
N ILE A 24 -5.78 -9.73 2.65
CA ILE A 24 -5.10 -9.18 1.46
C ILE A 24 -6.18 -8.68 0.51
N ILE A 25 -6.00 -7.47 -0.01
CA ILE A 25 -6.85 -6.82 -1.01
C ILE A 25 -5.97 -6.48 -2.21
N GLU A 26 -6.47 -6.73 -3.41
CA GLU A 26 -5.82 -6.32 -4.66
C GLU A 26 -6.64 -5.23 -5.34
N ILE A 27 -5.99 -4.12 -5.69
CA ILE A 27 -6.56 -3.03 -6.48
C ILE A 27 -5.76 -2.97 -7.78
N TYR A 28 -6.34 -3.43 -8.89
CA TYR A 28 -5.70 -3.45 -10.20
C TYR A 28 -6.47 -2.59 -11.21
N GLY A 29 -5.79 -2.19 -12.27
CA GLY A 29 -6.34 -1.34 -13.32
C GLY A 29 -5.26 -0.63 -14.14
N PRO A 30 -5.65 0.02 -15.25
CA PRO A 30 -4.74 0.75 -16.12
C PRO A 30 -3.89 1.80 -15.38
N GLU A 31 -2.79 2.23 -15.98
CA GLU A 31 -2.04 3.38 -15.50
C GLU A 31 -2.98 4.60 -15.39
N SER A 32 -2.79 5.43 -14.36
CA SER A 32 -3.62 6.60 -14.10
C SER A 32 -5.12 6.32 -13.84
N SER A 33 -5.52 5.06 -13.58
CA SER A 33 -6.90 4.72 -13.21
C SER A 33 -7.30 5.10 -11.78
N GLY A 34 -6.38 5.67 -10.99
CA GLY A 34 -6.62 6.10 -9.61
C GLY A 34 -6.31 5.06 -8.52
N LYS A 35 -5.54 4.00 -8.83
CA LYS A 35 -5.16 2.96 -7.86
C LYS A 35 -4.49 3.55 -6.61
N THR A 36 -3.38 4.25 -6.81
CA THR A 36 -2.63 4.91 -5.73
C THR A 36 -3.49 5.94 -4.99
N THR A 37 -4.29 6.73 -5.70
CA THR A 37 -5.25 7.67 -5.08
C THR A 37 -6.23 6.97 -4.15
N LEU A 38 -6.81 5.84 -4.58
CA LEU A 38 -7.72 5.05 -3.74
C LEU A 38 -6.99 4.46 -2.52
N SER A 39 -5.78 3.94 -2.70
CA SER A 39 -4.95 3.44 -1.60
C SER A 39 -4.64 4.53 -0.57
N LEU A 40 -4.30 5.75 -1.01
CA LEU A 40 -4.07 6.89 -0.14
C LEU A 40 -5.34 7.33 0.62
N HIS A 41 -6.52 7.23 0.01
CA HIS A 41 -7.78 7.46 0.72
C HIS A 41 -8.06 6.42 1.80
N ILE A 42 -7.79 5.14 1.53
CA ILE A 42 -7.92 4.07 2.54
C ILE A 42 -6.94 4.32 3.70
N ILE A 43 -5.70 4.76 3.41
CA ILE A 43 -4.72 5.15 4.43
C ILE A 43 -5.25 6.32 5.27
N ALA A 44 -5.75 7.38 4.64
CA ALA A 44 -6.28 8.54 5.35
C ALA A 44 -7.45 8.16 6.28
N GLU A 45 -8.38 7.31 5.83
CA GLU A 45 -9.48 6.83 6.66
C GLU A 45 -9.01 5.89 7.78
N CYS A 46 -7.96 5.09 7.58
CA CYS A 46 -7.35 4.30 8.64
C CYS A 46 -6.71 5.20 9.72
N GLN A 47 -5.89 6.17 9.32
CA GLN A 47 -5.21 7.10 10.23
C GLN A 47 -6.20 7.98 10.99
N LYS A 48 -7.27 8.44 10.34
CA LYS A 48 -8.35 9.21 10.98
C LYS A 48 -9.05 8.45 12.11
N ASN A 49 -9.07 7.12 12.04
CA ASN A 49 -9.58 6.25 13.08
C ASN A 49 -8.50 5.82 14.10
N GLY A 50 -7.34 6.49 14.09
CA GLY A 50 -6.21 6.25 15.00
C GLY A 50 -5.32 5.07 14.62
N GLY A 51 -5.48 4.50 13.42
CA GLY A 51 -4.68 3.36 12.97
C GLY A 51 -3.32 3.77 12.42
N VAL A 52 -2.34 2.88 12.52
CA VAL A 52 -0.98 3.06 12.00
C VAL A 52 -0.88 2.44 10.62
N CYS A 53 -0.33 3.18 9.66
CA CYS A 53 -0.23 2.76 8.26
C CYS A 53 1.23 2.68 7.81
N ALA A 54 1.50 1.75 6.90
CA ALA A 54 2.76 1.67 6.16
C ALA A 54 2.52 1.66 4.64
N PHE A 55 3.46 2.24 3.91
CA PHE A 55 3.48 2.30 2.46
C PHE A 55 4.83 1.79 1.95
N ILE A 56 4.79 0.69 1.20
CA ILE A 56 5.95 0.13 0.51
C ILE A 56 5.89 0.64 -0.93
N ASP A 57 6.69 1.66 -1.22
CA ASP A 57 6.79 2.35 -2.51
C ASP A 57 7.85 1.68 -3.36
N ALA A 58 7.50 0.58 -4.01
CA ALA A 58 8.36 -0.12 -4.96
C ALA A 58 8.44 0.61 -6.31
N GLU A 59 7.47 1.45 -6.65
CA GLU A 59 7.49 2.27 -7.89
C GLU A 59 8.30 3.58 -7.75
N HIS A 60 8.73 3.93 -6.54
CA HIS A 60 9.45 5.18 -6.23
C HIS A 60 8.66 6.43 -6.70
N ALA A 61 7.32 6.37 -6.63
CA ALA A 61 6.41 7.30 -7.26
C ALA A 61 5.52 8.07 -6.27
N LEU A 62 5.66 7.84 -4.96
CA LEU A 62 4.82 8.48 -3.95
C LEU A 62 5.04 10.01 -3.87
N ASP A 63 4.02 10.79 -4.24
CA ASP A 63 3.98 12.23 -4.00
C ASP A 63 3.41 12.54 -2.60
N VAL A 64 4.30 12.90 -1.67
CA VAL A 64 3.96 13.25 -0.28
C VAL A 64 3.04 14.47 -0.19
N HIS A 65 3.19 15.47 -1.09
CA HIS A 65 2.32 16.64 -1.10
C HIS A 65 0.91 16.29 -1.55
N TYR A 66 0.78 15.41 -2.54
CA TYR A 66 -0.50 14.89 -2.98
C TYR A 66 -1.17 14.06 -1.89
N ALA A 67 -0.45 13.13 -1.26
CA ALA A 67 -0.95 12.32 -0.14
C ALA A 67 -1.49 13.20 1.00
N LYS A 68 -0.74 14.24 1.40
CA LYS A 68 -1.18 15.19 2.44
C LYS A 68 -2.48 15.92 2.06
N ARG A 69 -2.65 16.29 0.78
CA ARG A 69 -3.90 16.90 0.30
C ARG A 69 -5.09 15.95 0.33
N LEU A 70 -4.86 14.64 0.23
CA LEU A 70 -5.88 13.61 0.36
C LEU A 70 -6.24 13.28 1.81
N GLY A 71 -5.58 13.90 2.79
CA GLY A 71 -5.85 13.71 4.22
C GLY A 71 -4.96 12.67 4.89
N VAL A 72 -3.92 12.18 4.21
CA VAL A 72 -2.92 11.31 4.82
C VAL A 72 -2.08 12.13 5.82
N ASP A 73 -1.91 11.60 7.02
CA ASP A 73 -0.91 12.07 7.97
C ASP A 73 0.46 11.53 7.55
N THR A 74 1.12 12.30 6.69
CA THR A 74 2.42 11.94 6.11
C THR A 74 3.56 11.95 7.14
N GLU A 75 3.39 12.61 8.29
CA GLU A 75 4.41 12.63 9.34
C GLU A 75 4.43 11.31 10.11
N ASN A 76 3.27 10.66 10.23
CA ASN A 76 3.10 9.38 10.90
C ASN A 76 2.90 8.18 9.94
N LEU A 77 3.05 8.39 8.63
CA LEU A 77 3.04 7.31 7.65
C LEU A 77 4.44 6.67 7.56
N LEU A 78 4.53 5.37 7.84
CA LEU A 78 5.78 4.64 7.62
C LEU A 78 5.97 4.40 6.12
N VAL A 79 7.07 4.89 5.54
CA VAL A 79 7.38 4.70 4.13
C VAL A 79 8.66 3.88 3.98
N SER A 80 8.64 2.91 3.09
CA SER A 80 9.81 2.12 2.70
C SER A 80 9.93 2.09 1.18
N GLN A 81 11.15 2.31 0.68
CA GLN A 81 11.52 2.19 -0.73
C GLN A 81 12.52 1.05 -0.85
N PRO A 82 12.05 -0.17 -1.18
CA PRO A 82 12.91 -1.34 -1.29
C PRO A 82 13.67 -1.36 -2.62
N ASP A 83 14.90 -1.86 -2.60
CA ASP A 83 15.73 -2.09 -3.76
C ASP A 83 15.29 -3.33 -4.54
N THR A 84 14.73 -4.36 -3.88
CA THR A 84 14.31 -5.63 -4.51
C THR A 84 12.94 -6.10 -4.02
N GLY A 85 12.31 -6.97 -4.81
CA GLY A 85 11.03 -7.60 -4.44
C GLY A 85 11.12 -8.42 -3.16
N GLU A 86 12.21 -9.17 -2.95
CA GLU A 86 12.44 -9.93 -1.72
C GLU A 86 12.54 -9.01 -0.51
N GLN A 87 13.28 -7.89 -0.62
CA GLN A 87 13.39 -6.91 0.47
C GLN A 87 12.03 -6.31 0.80
N ALA A 88 11.21 -5.97 -0.20
CA ALA A 88 9.86 -5.47 0.00
C ALA A 88 9.00 -6.47 0.82
N LEU A 89 9.08 -7.76 0.48
CA LEU A 89 8.34 -8.82 1.16
C LEU A 89 8.87 -9.10 2.58
N GLU A 90 10.19 -9.03 2.79
CA GLU A 90 10.78 -9.13 4.13
C GLU A 90 10.34 -7.99 5.05
N ILE A 91 10.28 -6.77 4.51
CA ILE A 91 9.75 -5.60 5.22
C ILE A 91 8.28 -5.82 5.55
N LEU A 92 7.47 -6.25 4.58
CA LEU A 92 6.06 -6.58 4.78
C LEU A 92 5.86 -7.64 5.87
N GLU A 93 6.64 -8.72 5.87
CA GLU A 93 6.58 -9.76 6.89
C GLU A 93 6.92 -9.18 8.28
N THR A 94 8.01 -8.42 8.37
CA THR A 94 8.51 -7.87 9.62
C THR A 94 7.49 -6.93 10.26
N ILE A 95 6.95 -5.99 9.49
CA ILE A 95 5.99 -5.01 10.01
C ILE A 95 4.65 -5.66 10.35
N THR A 96 4.20 -6.66 9.60
CA THR A 96 2.95 -7.38 9.89
C THR A 96 3.08 -8.22 11.16
N ARG A 97 4.24 -8.87 11.39
CA ARG A 97 4.52 -9.63 12.62
C ARG A 97 4.61 -8.77 13.88
N SER A 98 4.97 -7.49 13.74
CA SER A 98 5.08 -6.57 14.88
C SER A 98 3.74 -6.35 15.59
N GLY A 99 2.61 -6.53 14.88
CA GLY A 99 1.27 -6.25 15.38
C GLY A 99 0.96 -4.76 15.58
N GLY A 100 1.89 -3.87 15.22
CA GLY A 100 1.75 -2.42 15.39
C GLY A 100 1.22 -1.66 14.16
N ILE A 101 0.92 -2.36 13.06
CA ILE A 101 0.44 -1.77 11.81
C ILE A 101 -0.96 -2.29 11.49
N ASP A 102 -1.89 -1.36 11.26
CA ASP A 102 -3.30 -1.67 10.94
C ASP A 102 -3.54 -1.84 9.44
N LEU A 103 -2.73 -1.17 8.60
CA LEU A 103 -2.82 -1.20 7.14
C LEU A 103 -1.44 -1.09 6.50
N VAL A 104 -1.15 -1.99 5.56
CA VAL A 104 0.02 -1.88 4.68
C VAL A 104 -0.45 -1.77 3.24
N VAL A 105 0.08 -0.80 2.50
CA VAL A 105 -0.08 -0.68 1.04
C VAL A 105 1.25 -1.01 0.38
N VAL A 106 1.23 -1.81 -0.68
CA VAL A 106 2.38 -2.10 -1.54
C VAL A 106 2.09 -1.55 -2.93
N ASP A 107 2.85 -0.55 -3.36
CA ASP A 107 2.71 0.10 -4.67
C ASP A 107 4.03 -0.01 -5.43
N SER A 108 4.20 -0.98 -6.35
CA SER A 108 3.22 -1.97 -6.81
C SER A 108 3.83 -3.36 -6.98
N VAL A 109 2.97 -4.36 -7.17
CA VAL A 109 3.39 -5.75 -7.43
C VAL A 109 4.26 -5.85 -8.68
N ALA A 110 3.97 -5.05 -9.72
CA ALA A 110 4.74 -5.06 -10.96
C ALA A 110 6.18 -4.57 -10.77
N ALA A 111 6.45 -3.79 -9.72
CA ALA A 111 7.76 -3.28 -9.38
C ALA A 111 8.54 -4.17 -8.40
N LEU A 112 7.97 -5.29 -7.93
CA LEU A 112 8.64 -6.27 -7.06
C LEU A 112 9.63 -7.15 -7.85
N THR A 113 10.65 -6.51 -8.40
CA THR A 113 11.66 -7.13 -9.26
C THR A 113 12.59 -8.02 -8.42
N PRO A 114 12.76 -9.31 -8.76
CA PRO A 114 13.68 -10.19 -8.04
C PRO A 114 15.10 -9.67 -8.06
N LYS A 115 15.85 -9.90 -6.98
CA LYS A 115 17.26 -9.50 -6.90
C LYS A 115 18.11 -10.03 -8.07
N ALA A 116 17.88 -11.28 -8.46
CA ALA A 116 18.61 -11.90 -9.57
C ALA A 116 18.40 -11.15 -10.90
N GLU A 117 17.21 -10.58 -11.11
CA GLU A 117 16.92 -9.80 -12.31
C GLU A 117 17.61 -8.42 -12.27
N ILE A 118 17.66 -7.78 -11.09
CA ILE A 118 18.37 -6.51 -10.87
C ILE A 118 19.89 -6.66 -11.05
N ASP A 119 20.44 -7.76 -10.54
CA ASP A 119 21.87 -8.07 -10.64
C ASP A 119 22.31 -8.51 -12.06
N GLY A 120 21.34 -8.64 -12.99
CA GLY A 120 21.61 -8.97 -14.39
C GLY A 120 21.84 -10.45 -14.66
N ASP A 121 21.48 -11.32 -13.72
CA ASP A 121 21.48 -12.79 -13.86
C ASP A 121 20.24 -13.25 -14.66
N MET A 122 20.02 -12.59 -15.79
CA MET A 122 18.94 -12.87 -16.72
C MET A 122 19.28 -14.13 -17.54
N GLY A 123 19.25 -15.28 -16.87
CA GLY A 123 19.18 -16.61 -17.46
C GLY A 123 20.52 -17.34 -17.65
N ASP A 124 20.69 -18.43 -16.90
CA ASP A 124 21.12 -19.67 -17.54
C ASP A 124 20.11 -19.98 -18.67
N GLN A 125 20.59 -19.98 -19.93
CA GLN A 125 19.81 -20.39 -21.10
C GLN A 125 19.37 -21.85 -21.04
#